data_AF-A0A7S0MKR1-F1
#
_entry.id   AF-A0A7S0MKR1-F1
#
_cell.length_a   1.000
_cell.length_b   1.000
_cell.length_c   1.000
_cell.angle_alpha   90.00
_cell.angle_beta   90.00
_cell.angle_gamma   90.00
#
_symmetry.space_group_name_H-M   'P 1'
#
loop_
_entity.id
_entity.type
_entity.pdbx_description
1 polymer ?
#
loop_
_entity_poly.entity_id
_entity_poly.type
_entity_poly.pdbx_seq_one_letter_code
_entity_poly.pdbx_strand_id
1 'polypeptide(L)'
;MPAILTPQVQSSQVSDLEHVKPEDLQKEPCILRIKISDDFTVPAPEYMKNVKLGQWVSETVALCKPSDVVWCNGSKAEFDALCEEMVAKGTMIKLNESKRPNSFLVRSHPSDVARVEDRTFICSECQ
;
A
#
# COMPACT_ATOMS: atom_id res chain seq x y z
N MET A 1 -42.09 7.01 -17.97
CA MET A 1 -41.44 8.25 -18.47
C MET A 1 -41.47 9.23 -17.32
N PRO A 2 -40.33 9.68 -16.76
CA PRO A 2 -39.05 9.92 -17.45
C PRO A 2 -37.93 8.94 -17.05
N ALA A 3 -36.93 8.84 -17.93
CA ALA A 3 -35.70 8.11 -17.74
C ALA A 3 -34.73 8.95 -16.89
N ILE A 4 -34.20 8.38 -15.82
CA ILE A 4 -33.09 8.98 -15.06
C ILE A 4 -31.82 8.59 -15.82
N LEU A 5 -31.17 9.59 -16.42
CA LEU A 5 -29.85 9.43 -17.03
C LEU A 5 -28.86 8.94 -15.97
N THR A 6 -28.31 7.75 -16.16
CA THR A 6 -27.06 7.36 -15.53
C THR A 6 -25.95 8.32 -15.98
N PRO A 7 -25.15 8.89 -15.08
CA PRO A 7 -23.96 9.63 -15.50
C PRO A 7 -23.01 8.63 -16.15
N GLN A 8 -22.80 8.79 -17.45
CA GLN A 8 -21.74 8.14 -18.20
C GLN A 8 -20.42 8.61 -17.58
N VAL A 9 -19.76 7.73 -16.82
CA VAL A 9 -18.34 7.90 -16.49
C VAL A 9 -17.60 7.82 -17.82
N GLN A 10 -17.23 8.98 -18.35
CA GLN A 10 -16.40 9.05 -19.54
C GLN A 10 -15.07 8.36 -19.23
N SER A 11 -14.79 7.25 -19.92
CA SER A 11 -13.57 6.46 -19.79
C SER A 11 -12.33 7.15 -20.38
N SER A 12 -12.34 8.47 -20.48
CA SER A 12 -11.38 9.24 -21.30
C SER A 12 -10.19 9.81 -20.53
N GLN A 13 -9.97 9.44 -19.26
CA GLN A 13 -8.78 9.88 -18.51
C GLN A 13 -7.93 8.75 -17.91
N VAL A 14 -8.14 7.50 -18.33
CA VAL A 14 -7.22 6.38 -18.00
C VAL A 14 -6.06 6.30 -19.01
N SER A 15 -5.87 7.30 -19.87
CA SER A 15 -4.83 7.29 -20.91
C SER A 15 -3.47 7.86 -20.48
N ASP A 16 -3.39 8.52 -19.32
CA ASP A 16 -2.18 9.26 -18.94
C ASP A 16 -1.48 8.65 -17.71
N LEU A 17 -1.75 7.37 -17.42
CA LEU A 17 -0.83 6.57 -16.60
C LEU A 17 0.33 6.16 -17.49
N GLU A 18 1.29 7.05 -17.65
CA GLU A 18 2.59 6.70 -18.22
C GLU A 18 3.07 5.43 -17.53
N HIS A 19 3.29 4.38 -18.32
CA HIS A 19 3.87 3.13 -17.85
C HIS A 19 5.29 3.45 -17.36
N VAL A 20 5.43 3.69 -16.06
CA VAL A 20 6.73 3.88 -15.42
C VAL A 20 7.54 2.64 -15.71
N LYS A 21 8.63 2.79 -16.48
CA LYS A 21 9.45 1.66 -16.86
C LYS A 21 10.10 1.07 -15.61
N PRO A 22 10.22 -0.27 -15.51
CA PRO A 22 10.82 -0.92 -14.34
C PRO A 22 12.24 -0.43 -14.02
N GLU A 23 12.95 0.02 -15.03
CA GLU A 23 14.31 0.56 -14.98
C GLU A 23 14.45 1.91 -14.24
N ASP A 24 13.36 2.67 -14.11
CA ASP A 24 13.34 3.96 -13.39
C ASP A 24 12.93 3.80 -11.93
N LEU A 25 12.20 2.74 -11.59
CA LEU A 25 11.91 2.32 -10.21
C LEU A 25 13.14 1.77 -9.46
N GLN A 26 14.18 1.37 -10.20
CA GLN A 26 15.42 0.77 -9.66
C GLN A 26 16.52 1.79 -9.33
N LYS A 27 16.35 3.08 -9.67
CA LYS A 27 17.39 4.11 -9.49
C LYS A 27 17.27 4.90 -8.18
N GLU A 28 16.09 4.92 -7.58
CA GLU A 28 15.81 5.64 -6.33
C GLU A 28 15.90 4.68 -5.13
N PRO A 29 16.22 5.17 -3.91
CA PRO A 29 16.29 4.32 -2.73
C PRO A 29 14.98 3.52 -2.63
N CYS A 30 15.11 2.20 -2.67
CA CYS A 30 13.98 1.28 -2.82
C CYS A 30 12.94 1.37 -1.69
N ILE A 31 13.26 2.11 -0.62
CA ILE A 31 12.40 2.40 0.52
C ILE A 31 12.66 3.86 0.91
N LEU A 32 11.75 4.77 0.58
CA LEU A 32 11.74 6.09 1.20
C LEU A 32 11.06 6.00 2.56
N ARG A 33 11.84 5.61 3.57
CA ARG A 33 11.42 5.63 4.97
C ARG A 33 11.58 7.03 5.52
N ILE A 34 10.46 7.67 5.78
CA ILE A 34 10.38 9.05 6.22
C ILE A 34 10.10 9.06 7.71
N LYS A 35 10.99 9.72 8.45
CA LYS A 35 10.73 10.09 9.84
C LYS A 35 9.70 11.20 9.84
N ILE A 36 8.65 11.00 10.61
CA ILE A 36 7.60 12.01 10.76
C ILE A 36 8.15 13.14 11.60
N SER A 37 8.14 14.35 11.04
CA SER A 37 8.44 15.59 11.75
C SER A 37 7.23 16.03 12.59
N ASP A 38 7.46 16.95 13.53
CA ASP A 38 6.44 17.41 14.49
C ASP A 38 5.21 18.07 13.81
N ASP A 39 5.34 18.49 12.55
CA ASP A 39 4.29 19.09 11.73
C ASP A 39 3.46 18.07 10.91
N PHE A 40 3.73 16.76 11.07
CA PHE A 40 3.03 15.66 10.38
C PHE A 40 3.10 15.73 8.84
N THR A 41 3.98 16.57 8.29
CA THR A 41 4.21 16.67 6.85
C THR A 41 5.03 15.48 6.38
N VAL A 42 4.48 14.72 5.42
CA VAL A 42 5.21 13.62 4.80
C VAL A 42 5.74 14.06 3.44
N PRO A 43 7.07 14.24 3.28
CA PRO A 43 7.66 14.44 1.96
C PRO A 43 7.28 13.28 1.04
N ALA A 44 6.81 13.60 -0.16
CA ALA A 44 6.51 12.60 -1.16
C ALA A 44 7.73 12.31 -2.05
N PRO A 45 7.84 11.10 -2.61
CA PRO A 45 8.83 10.79 -3.63
C PRO A 45 8.66 11.69 -4.86
N GLU A 46 9.75 12.00 -5.58
CA GLU A 46 9.69 12.87 -6.77
C GLU A 46 8.79 12.33 -7.89
N TYR A 47 8.72 11.00 -8.01
CA TYR A 47 7.84 10.34 -8.98
C TYR A 47 6.34 10.45 -8.61
N MET A 48 6.02 10.85 -7.38
CA MET A 48 4.66 10.98 -6.90
C MET A 48 4.10 12.37 -7.25
N LYS A 49 3.44 12.48 -8.40
CA LYS A 49 2.86 13.74 -8.91
C LYS A 49 1.47 14.07 -8.32
N ASN A 50 0.86 13.15 -7.57
CA ASN A 50 -0.52 13.29 -7.11
C ASN A 50 -0.61 14.06 -5.78
N VAL A 51 -0.89 15.36 -5.86
CA VAL A 51 -1.01 16.24 -4.69
C VAL A 51 -2.09 15.78 -3.71
N LYS A 52 -3.22 15.26 -4.20
CA LYS A 52 -4.32 14.79 -3.34
C LYS A 52 -3.90 13.59 -2.50
N LEU A 53 -3.09 12.69 -3.07
CA LEU A 53 -2.54 11.56 -2.33
C LEU A 53 -1.63 12.03 -1.18
N GLY A 54 -0.74 13.00 -1.44
CA GLY A 54 0.13 13.56 -0.41
C GLY A 54 -0.65 14.19 0.74
N GLN A 55 -1.70 14.96 0.43
CA GLN A 55 -2.57 15.56 1.44
C GLN A 55 -3.27 14.51 2.30
N TRP A 56 -3.86 13.48 1.68
CA TRP A 56 -4.52 12.40 2.41
C TRP A 56 -3.56 11.60 3.31
N VAL A 57 -2.33 11.37 2.86
CA VAL A 57 -1.30 10.71 3.68
C VAL A 57 -0.96 11.56 4.91
N SER A 58 -0.76 12.87 4.75
CA SER A 58 -0.51 13.78 5.87
C SER A 58 -1.67 13.80 6.88
N GLU A 59 -2.93 13.84 6.40
CA GLU A 59 -4.12 13.74 7.26
C GLU A 59 -4.16 12.42 8.04
N THR A 60 -3.84 11.31 7.38
CA THR A 60 -3.79 9.98 8.01
C THR A 60 -2.67 9.88 9.03
N VAL A 61 -1.51 10.48 8.77
CA VAL A 61 -0.37 10.51 9.71
C VAL A 61 -0.67 11.35 10.94
N ALA A 62 -1.35 12.49 10.77
CA ALA A 62 -1.80 13.31 11.90
C ALA A 62 -2.76 12.54 12.83
N LEU A 63 -3.61 11.67 12.27
CA LEU A 63 -4.56 10.84 13.01
C LEU A 63 -3.90 9.62 13.68
N CYS A 64 -3.15 8.83 12.90
CA CYS A 64 -2.60 7.53 13.33
C CYS A 64 -1.28 7.66 14.09
N LYS A 65 -0.55 8.76 13.91
CA LYS A 65 0.76 9.04 14.53
C LYS A 65 1.75 7.87 14.46
N PRO A 66 2.03 7.31 13.27
CA PRO A 66 2.98 6.21 13.16
C PRO A 66 4.41 6.70 13.46
N SER A 67 5.33 5.78 13.73
CA SER A 67 6.74 6.13 13.97
C SER A 67 7.49 6.48 12.69
N ASP A 68 7.09 5.90 11.56
CA ASP A 68 7.68 6.08 10.24
C ASP A 68 6.60 5.95 9.17
N VAL A 69 6.80 6.61 8.03
CA VAL A 69 6.04 6.40 6.80
C VAL A 69 6.95 5.80 5.75
N VAL A 70 6.47 4.80 5.01
CA VAL A 70 7.21 4.16 3.92
C VAL A 70 6.38 4.23 2.66
N TRP A 71 6.95 4.80 1.60
CA TRP A 71 6.35 4.74 0.26
C TRP A 71 6.80 3.47 -0.44
N CYS A 72 5.84 2.55 -0.65
CA CYS A 72 6.12 1.27 -1.30
C CYS A 72 6.22 1.43 -2.83
N ASN A 73 7.33 0.97 -3.41
CA ASN A 73 7.56 1.01 -4.85
C ASN A 73 7.42 -0.36 -5.53
N GLY A 74 7.30 -1.45 -4.76
CA GLY A 74 7.12 -2.81 -5.27
C GLY A 74 8.38 -3.44 -5.87
N SER A 75 9.56 -2.85 -5.63
CA SER A 75 10.84 -3.39 -6.10
C SER A 75 11.19 -4.71 -5.41
N LYS A 76 12.04 -5.52 -6.06
CA LYS A 76 12.54 -6.77 -5.46
C LYS A 76 13.33 -6.53 -4.17
N ALA A 77 14.13 -5.47 -4.13
CA ALA A 77 14.91 -5.12 -2.95
C ALA A 77 14.00 -4.76 -1.75
N GLU A 78 12.89 -4.04 -2.00
CA GLU A 78 11.87 -3.76 -0.99
C GLU A 78 11.23 -5.06 -0.46
N PHE A 79 10.81 -5.93 -1.37
CA PHE A 79 10.22 -7.23 -1.01
C PHE A 79 11.18 -8.06 -0.16
N ASP A 80 12.43 -8.21 -0.60
CA ASP A 80 13.43 -9.02 0.09
C ASP A 80 13.72 -8.43 1.49
N ALA A 81 13.88 -7.11 1.61
CA ALA A 81 14.11 -6.43 2.89
C ALA A 81 12.92 -6.59 3.87
N LEU A 82 11.68 -6.45 3.39
CA LEU A 82 10.49 -6.61 4.22
C LEU A 82 10.33 -8.07 4.68
N CYS A 83 10.57 -9.04 3.80
CA CYS A 83 10.53 -10.45 4.16
C CYS A 83 11.61 -10.81 5.20
N GLU A 84 12.82 -10.29 5.05
CA GLU A 84 13.89 -10.46 6.04
C GLU A 84 13.51 -9.88 7.40
N GLU A 85 12.94 -8.67 7.44
CA GLU A 85 12.45 -8.05 8.68
C GLU A 85 11.36 -8.89 9.35
N MET A 86 10.41 -9.41 8.58
CA MET A 86 9.32 -10.25 9.10
C MET A 86 9.81 -11.61 9.60
N VAL A 87 10.84 -12.19 8.97
CA VAL A 87 11.49 -13.42 9.44
C VAL A 87 12.27 -13.15 10.73
N ALA A 88 13.02 -12.04 10.80
CA ALA A 88 13.76 -11.65 11.99
C ALA A 88 12.84 -11.39 13.19
N LYS A 89 11.64 -10.82 12.95
CA LYS A 89 10.60 -10.62 13.97
C LYS A 89 9.85 -11.90 14.37
N GLY A 90 10.02 -12.99 13.63
CA GLY A 90 9.35 -14.27 13.89
C GLY A 90 7.91 -14.38 13.38
N THR A 91 7.39 -13.36 12.71
CA THR A 91 6.06 -13.39 12.06
C THR A 91 6.06 -14.36 10.88
N MET A 92 7.17 -14.42 10.14
CA MET A 92 7.37 -15.28 8.97
C MET A 92 8.42 -16.35 9.23
N ILE A 93 8.21 -17.53 8.64
CA ILE A 93 9.18 -18.62 8.63
C ILE A 93 9.57 -18.88 7.18
N LYS A 94 10.87 -18.75 6.87
CA LYS A 94 11.40 -19.08 5.55
C LYS A 94 11.32 -20.59 5.30
N LEU A 95 10.75 -20.98 4.16
CA LEU A 95 10.62 -22.39 3.80
C LEU A 95 11.91 -22.93 3.19
N ASN A 96 11.93 -24.25 2.97
CA ASN A 96 13.09 -24.91 2.36
C ASN A 96 13.24 -24.48 0.88
N GLU A 97 14.33 -23.77 0.59
CA GLU A 97 14.64 -23.21 -0.74
C GLU A 97 14.73 -24.27 -1.84
N SER A 98 15.21 -25.48 -1.54
CA SER A 98 15.30 -26.55 -2.54
C SER A 98 13.94 -27.09 -2.97
N LYS A 99 12.91 -26.97 -2.11
CA LYS A 99 11.55 -27.45 -2.40
C LYS A 99 10.62 -26.34 -2.85
N ARG A 100 10.73 -25.16 -2.23
CA ARG A 100 9.88 -23.99 -2.46
C ARG A 100 10.74 -22.74 -2.33
N PRO A 101 11.41 -22.33 -3.42
CA PRO A 101 12.27 -21.15 -3.38
C PRO A 101 11.45 -19.89 -3.12
N ASN A 102 12.05 -18.92 -2.43
CA ASN A 102 11.43 -17.63 -2.11
C ASN A 102 10.02 -17.75 -1.50
N SER A 103 9.81 -18.75 -0.65
CA SER A 103 8.50 -19.06 -0.06
C SER A 103 8.54 -18.98 1.46
N PHE A 104 7.41 -18.58 2.06
CA PHE A 104 7.33 -18.32 3.49
C PHE A 104 6.03 -18.89 4.08
N LEU A 105 6.07 -19.21 5.37
CA LEU A 105 4.92 -19.63 6.16
C LEU A 105 4.61 -18.55 7.21
N VAL A 106 3.35 -18.15 7.30
CA VAL A 106 2.81 -17.29 8.36
C VAL A 106 1.67 -18.03 9.03
N ARG A 107 1.59 -17.94 10.36
CA ARG A 107 0.48 -18.46 11.15
C ARG A 107 -0.19 -17.30 11.85
N SER A 108 -1.40 -16.95 11.42
CA SER A 108 -2.17 -15.88 12.05
C SER A 108 -2.64 -16.29 13.45
N HIS A 109 -3.10 -15.30 14.22
CA HIS A 109 -3.73 -15.56 15.50
C HIS A 109 -5.02 -16.37 15.29
N PRO A 110 -5.36 -17.36 16.14
CA PRO A 110 -6.55 -18.21 15.95
C PRO A 110 -7.88 -17.46 15.84
N SER A 111 -7.95 -16.23 16.36
CA SER A 111 -9.14 -15.36 16.26
C SER A 111 -9.22 -14.55 14.96
N ASP A 112 -8.18 -14.58 14.12
CA ASP A 112 -8.06 -13.79 12.89
C ASP A 112 -7.63 -14.72 11.73
N VAL A 113 -8.58 -15.56 11.31
CA VAL A 113 -8.35 -16.64 10.34
C VAL A 113 -9.30 -16.59 9.13
N ALA A 114 -10.33 -15.76 9.21
CA ALA A 114 -11.38 -15.70 8.20
C ALA A 114 -12.01 -14.30 8.17
N ARG A 115 -12.62 -13.97 7.03
CA ARG A 115 -13.47 -12.78 6.88
C ARG A 115 -14.65 -12.86 7.86
N VAL A 116 -14.97 -11.74 8.49
CA VAL A 116 -15.99 -11.64 9.53
C VAL A 116 -17.18 -10.85 8.97
N GLU A 117 -18.15 -11.57 8.39
CA GLU A 117 -19.27 -11.00 7.62
C GLU A 117 -20.17 -10.09 8.46
N ASP A 118 -20.40 -10.44 9.73
CA ASP A 118 -21.14 -9.64 10.71
C ASP A 118 -20.44 -8.33 11.11
N ARG A 119 -19.15 -8.18 10.77
CA ARG A 119 -18.37 -6.95 10.98
C ARG A 119 -17.94 -6.29 9.67
N THR A 120 -18.56 -6.68 8.56
CA THR A 120 -18.34 -6.09 7.23
C THR A 120 -19.57 -5.29 6.83
N PHE A 121 -19.43 -3.99 6.59
CA PHE A 121 -20.56 -3.08 6.34
C PHE A 121 -20.50 -2.46 4.95
N ILE A 122 -21.67 -2.24 4.35
CA ILE A 122 -21.84 -1.36 3.19
C ILE A 122 -22.51 -0.09 3.71
N CYS A 123 -21.86 1.07 3.52
CA CYS A 123 -22.35 2.37 4.00
C CYS A 123 -22.77 3.25 2.82
N SER A 124 -23.85 2.90 2.12
CA SER A 124 -24.44 3.71 1.04
C SER A 124 -25.37 4.79 1.60
N GLU A 125 -25.61 5.85 0.82
CA GLU A 125 -26.54 6.93 1.22
C GLU A 125 -27.98 6.43 1.40
N CYS A 126 -28.39 5.45 0.59
CA CYS A 126 -29.67 4.77 0.69
C CYS A 126 -29.41 3.31 1.02
N GLN A 127 -29.94 2.84 2.14
CA GLN A 127 -29.82 1.45 2.61
C GLN A 127 -31.20 0.89 2.90
#